data_AF-A0A1G9MKP5-F1
#
_entry.id   AF-A0A1G9MKP5-F1
#
_cell.length_a   1.000
_cell.length_b   1.000
_cell.length_c   1.000
_cell.angle_alpha   90.00
_cell.angle_beta   90.00
_cell.angle_gamma   90.00
#
_symmetry.space_group_name_H-M   'P 1'
#
loop_
_entity.id
_entity.type
_entity.pdbx_description
1 polymer ?
#
loop_
_entity_poly.entity_id
_entity_poly.type
_entity_poly.pdbx_seq_one_letter_code
_entity_poly.pdbx_strand_id
1 'polypeptide(L)'
;MKQKLGIFIILAILVGVLFAIKQGAFTIKNEGYAKVKIPDVVDYNFHIKPILSDKCYTCHGPDANKRKAGLRLDLEENAFSELPESPGKHALVAGRPNMSMLYKRIVSEDSEEVMPPSDSQLKLNPHEKELIKKWIKQGAKFEKHWAYIPPVKS
;
A
#
# COMPACT_ATOMS: atom_id res chain seq x y z
N MET A 1 -7.86 55.21 7.05
CA MET A 1 -6.95 54.57 8.03
C MET A 1 -7.49 53.23 8.55
N LYS A 2 -8.76 53.12 8.98
CA LYS A 2 -9.35 51.88 9.52
C LYS A 2 -9.27 50.67 8.56
N GLN A 3 -9.49 50.87 7.26
CA GLN A 3 -9.38 49.79 6.26
C GLN A 3 -7.94 49.27 6.07
N LYS A 4 -6.93 50.15 6.07
CA LYS A 4 -5.52 49.74 5.98
C LYS A 4 -5.09 48.93 7.20
N LEU A 5 -5.55 49.32 8.40
CA LEU A 5 -5.30 48.58 9.63
C LEU A 5 -5.94 47.18 9.61
N GLY A 6 -7.16 47.05 9.09
CA GLY A 6 -7.82 45.76 8.91
C GLY A 6 -7.07 44.81 7.97
N ILE A 7 -6.54 45.33 6.85
CA ILE A 7 -5.77 44.55 5.88
C ILE A 7 -4.46 44.03 6.49
N PHE A 8 -3.74 44.85 7.26
CA PHE A 8 -2.51 44.43 7.95
C PHE A 8 -2.76 43.33 8.98
N ILE A 9 -3.87 43.42 9.73
CA ILE A 9 -4.26 42.38 10.70
C ILE A 9 -4.56 41.06 9.99
N ILE A 10 -5.31 41.09 8.88
CA ILE A 10 -5.63 39.89 8.10
C ILE A 10 -4.36 39.25 7.52
N LEU A 11 -3.45 40.06 6.98
CA LEU A 11 -2.16 39.58 6.45
C LEU A 11 -1.29 38.95 7.56
N ALA A 12 -1.21 39.57 8.73
CA ALA A 12 -0.46 39.02 9.86
C ALA A 12 -1.04 37.69 10.34
N ILE A 13 -2.37 37.56 10.37
CA ILE A 13 -3.06 36.29 10.70
C ILE A 13 -2.75 35.23 9.64
N LEU A 14 -2.86 35.57 8.35
CA LEU A 14 -2.56 34.65 7.25
C LEU A 14 -1.11 34.15 7.31
N VAL A 15 -0.14 35.04 7.54
CA VAL A 15 1.28 34.68 7.69
C VAL A 15 1.49 33.78 8.91
N GLY A 16 0.84 34.09 10.03
CA GLY A 16 0.89 33.25 11.24
C GLY A 16 0.30 31.86 11.03
N VAL A 17 -0.82 31.75 10.31
CA VAL A 17 -1.44 30.47 9.96
C VAL A 17 -0.55 29.67 9.02
N LEU A 18 0.02 30.30 7.98
CA LEU A 18 0.96 29.65 7.07
C LEU A 18 2.20 29.14 7.81
N PHE A 19 2.72 29.92 8.75
CA PHE A 19 3.83 29.50 9.61
C PHE A 19 3.45 28.30 10.48
N ALA A 20 2.28 28.32 11.13
CA ALA A 20 1.77 27.21 11.94
C ALA A 20 1.56 25.93 11.13
N ILE A 21 1.05 26.04 9.89
CA ILE A 21 0.91 24.91 8.96
C ILE A 21 2.30 24.34 8.59
N LYS A 22 3.28 25.21 8.28
CA LYS A 22 4.65 24.79 7.96
C LYS A 22 5.34 24.09 9.13
N GLN A 23 5.00 24.48 10.36
CA GLN A 23 5.50 23.88 11.60
C GLN A 23 4.74 22.61 12.03
N GLY A 24 3.77 22.14 11.22
CA GLY A 24 3.05 20.90 11.50
C GLY A 24 2.05 21.00 12.67
N ALA A 25 1.62 22.21 13.05
CA ALA A 25 0.65 22.39 14.14
C ALA A 25 -0.73 21.76 13.83
N PHE A 26 -1.00 21.49 12.55
CA PHE A 26 -2.25 20.88 12.07
C PHE A 26 -2.04 19.51 11.40
N THR A 27 -0.90 18.86 11.61
CA THR A 27 -0.69 17.51 11.08
C THR A 27 -1.53 16.50 11.88
N ILE A 28 -2.64 16.03 11.30
CA ILE A 28 -3.41 14.93 11.86
C ILE A 28 -2.58 13.66 11.67
N LYS A 29 -2.03 13.11 12.77
CA LYS A 29 -1.52 11.74 12.76
C LYS A 29 -2.72 10.82 12.49
N ASN A 30 -2.74 10.16 11.34
CA ASN A 30 -3.82 9.26 10.98
C ASN A 30 -3.67 7.94 11.75
N GLU A 31 -3.98 7.98 13.05
CA GLU A 31 -3.88 6.85 13.98
C GLU A 31 -5.02 5.83 13.83
N GLY A 32 -5.97 6.06 12.90
CA GLY A 32 -7.12 5.17 12.69
C GLY A 32 -6.71 3.72 12.47
N TYR A 33 -5.65 3.49 11.68
CA TYR A 33 -5.13 2.15 11.40
C TYR A 33 -4.27 1.56 12.52
N ALA A 34 -3.69 2.39 13.41
CA ALA A 34 -2.87 1.90 14.51
C ALA A 34 -3.70 1.13 15.56
N LYS A 35 -5.02 1.35 15.60
CA LYS A 35 -5.95 0.67 16.50
C LYS A 35 -6.64 -0.55 15.88
N VAL A 36 -6.53 -0.76 14.57
CA VAL A 36 -7.18 -1.91 13.92
C VAL A 36 -6.35 -3.16 14.20
N LYS A 37 -6.97 -4.14 14.86
CA LYS A 37 -6.33 -5.43 15.14
C LYS A 37 -6.20 -6.23 13.84
N ILE A 38 -5.01 -6.75 13.57
CA ILE A 38 -4.79 -7.71 12.48
C ILE A 38 -5.61 -8.98 12.79
N PRO A 39 -6.51 -9.43 11.90
CA PRO A 39 -7.34 -10.60 12.13
C PRO A 39 -6.48 -11.87 12.24
N ASP A 40 -6.97 -12.88 12.95
CA ASP A 40 -6.24 -14.15 13.13
C ASP A 40 -6.04 -14.88 11.81
N VAL A 41 -7.04 -14.86 10.94
CA VAL A 41 -6.97 -15.35 9.55
C VAL A 41 -7.16 -14.18 8.61
N VAL A 42 -6.23 -14.00 7.66
CA VAL A 42 -6.31 -12.94 6.66
C VAL A 42 -7.07 -13.44 5.44
N ASP A 43 -8.26 -12.91 5.26
CA ASP A 43 -9.07 -13.10 4.05
C ASP A 43 -8.49 -12.33 2.85
N TYR A 44 -8.36 -13.00 1.70
CA TYR A 44 -7.78 -12.41 0.50
C TYR A 44 -8.68 -11.30 -0.07
N ASN A 45 -9.98 -11.54 -0.22
CA ASN A 45 -10.90 -10.61 -0.87
C ASN A 45 -11.13 -9.35 -0.04
N PHE A 46 -11.23 -9.48 1.29
CA PHE A 46 -11.51 -8.35 2.19
C PHE A 46 -10.27 -7.57 2.58
N HIS A 47 -9.14 -8.25 2.82
CA HIS A 47 -7.95 -7.58 3.37
C HIS A 47 -6.85 -7.34 2.34
N ILE A 48 -6.61 -8.27 1.42
CA ILE A 48 -5.40 -8.25 0.58
C ILE A 48 -5.66 -7.65 -0.80
N LYS A 49 -6.70 -8.13 -1.48
CA LYS A 49 -7.05 -7.69 -2.82
C LYS A 49 -7.26 -6.17 -2.92
N PRO A 50 -7.89 -5.48 -1.96
CA PRO A 50 -7.99 -4.02 -2.01
C PRO A 50 -6.61 -3.34 -1.97
N ILE A 51 -5.69 -3.85 -1.15
CA ILE A 51 -4.32 -3.31 -1.06
C ILE A 51 -3.57 -3.54 -2.38
N LEU A 52 -3.60 -4.75 -2.92
CA LEU A 52 -2.92 -5.06 -4.19
C LEU A 52 -3.50 -4.25 -5.36
N SER A 53 -4.83 -4.11 -5.40
CA SER A 53 -5.51 -3.34 -6.44
C SER A 53 -5.18 -1.87 -6.39
N ASP A 54 -5.14 -1.27 -5.21
CA ASP A 54 -4.91 0.16 -5.03
C ASP A 54 -3.43 0.53 -5.12
N LYS A 55 -2.53 -0.35 -4.65
CA LYS A 55 -1.11 -0.02 -4.47
C LYS A 55 -0.16 -0.72 -5.44
N CYS A 56 -0.57 -1.81 -6.10
CA CYS A 56 0.35 -2.66 -6.86
C CYS A 56 -0.04 -2.80 -8.35
N TYR A 57 -1.32 -2.96 -8.67
CA TYR A 57 -1.75 -3.35 -10.02
C TYR A 57 -1.55 -2.28 -11.09
N THR A 58 -1.37 -1.01 -10.72
CA THR A 58 -1.05 0.04 -11.69
C THR A 58 0.23 -0.27 -12.48
N CYS A 59 1.24 -0.84 -11.82
CA CYS A 59 2.54 -1.18 -12.41
C CYS A 59 2.76 -2.69 -12.56
N HIS A 60 2.05 -3.52 -11.80
CA HIS A 60 2.23 -4.99 -11.78
C HIS A 60 0.91 -5.74 -11.96
N GLY A 61 0.00 -5.18 -12.76
CA GLY A 61 -1.33 -5.73 -13.00
C GLY A 61 -1.63 -5.96 -14.49
N PRO A 62 -2.92 -5.94 -14.87
CA PRO A 62 -3.37 -6.41 -16.17
C PRO A 62 -2.97 -5.50 -17.35
N ASP A 63 -2.74 -4.20 -17.13
CA ASP A 63 -2.36 -3.27 -18.21
C ASP A 63 -0.92 -3.54 -18.70
N ALA A 64 -0.80 -4.09 -19.90
CA ALA A 64 0.50 -4.41 -20.49
C ALA A 64 1.36 -3.18 -20.79
N ASN A 65 0.76 -2.02 -21.05
CA ASN A 65 1.48 -0.80 -21.42
C ASN A 65 2.15 -0.13 -20.21
N LYS A 66 1.61 -0.36 -19.01
CA LYS A 66 2.15 0.17 -17.74
C LYS A 66 2.99 -0.85 -16.98
N ARG A 67 2.95 -2.12 -17.39
CA ARG A 67 3.55 -3.22 -16.65
C ARG A 67 5.06 -3.09 -16.53
N LYS A 68 5.56 -3.26 -15.33
CA LYS A 68 6.99 -3.28 -14.99
C LYS A 68 7.42 -4.70 -14.63
N ALA A 69 8.67 -5.03 -14.95
CA ALA A 69 9.33 -6.30 -14.66
C ALA A 69 8.62 -7.56 -15.21
N GLY A 70 7.73 -7.40 -16.19
CA GLY A 70 6.86 -8.48 -16.67
C GLY A 70 5.94 -9.09 -15.61
N LEU A 71 5.86 -8.50 -14.41
CA LEU A 71 5.21 -9.09 -13.24
C LEU A 71 3.68 -8.87 -13.26
N ARG A 72 2.95 -9.94 -12.94
CA ARG A 72 1.49 -9.95 -12.75
C ARG A 72 1.16 -10.42 -11.33
N LEU A 73 0.80 -9.47 -10.46
CA LEU A 73 0.35 -9.76 -9.10
C LEU A 73 -1.17 -9.98 -9.02
N ASP A 74 -1.89 -9.71 -10.10
CA ASP A 74 -3.33 -9.96 -10.23
C ASP A 74 -3.66 -11.40 -10.63
N LEU A 75 -2.65 -12.18 -11.06
CA LEU A 75 -2.77 -13.59 -11.40
C LEU A 75 -1.98 -14.43 -10.40
N GLU A 76 -2.64 -15.36 -9.73
CA GLU A 76 -2.04 -16.24 -8.72
C GLU A 76 -0.82 -16.98 -9.26
N GLU A 77 -0.98 -17.66 -10.40
CA GLU A 77 0.09 -18.42 -11.04
C GLU A 77 1.34 -17.56 -11.27
N ASN A 78 1.19 -16.38 -11.88
CA ASN A 78 2.31 -15.48 -12.12
C ASN A 78 2.92 -14.90 -10.83
N ALA A 79 2.12 -14.66 -9.79
CA ALA A 79 2.62 -14.13 -8.53
C ALA A 79 3.51 -15.15 -7.79
N PHE A 80 3.28 -16.44 -8.00
CA PHE A 80 4.09 -17.55 -7.48
C PHE A 80 5.17 -18.05 -8.43
N SER A 81 5.12 -17.68 -9.71
CA SER A 81 6.15 -18.03 -10.69
C SER A 81 7.45 -17.26 -10.47
N GLU A 82 8.51 -17.79 -11.07
CA GLU A 82 9.81 -17.13 -11.13
C GLU A 82 9.68 -15.76 -11.80
N LEU A 83 10.38 -14.76 -11.26
CA LEU A 83 10.34 -13.39 -11.77
C LEU A 83 11.05 -13.32 -13.13
N PRO A 84 10.41 -12.76 -14.18
CA PRO A 84 10.97 -12.76 -15.53
C PRO A 84 12.36 -12.15 -15.65
N GLU A 85 12.65 -11.12 -14.84
CA GLU A 85 13.91 -10.36 -14.88
C GLU A 85 14.84 -10.72 -13.70
N SER A 86 14.53 -11.75 -12.93
CA SER A 86 15.30 -12.11 -11.74
C SER A 86 15.26 -13.62 -11.47
N PRO A 87 16.12 -14.40 -12.15
CA PRO A 87 16.16 -15.84 -11.98
C PRO A 87 16.34 -16.28 -10.52
N GLY A 88 15.64 -17.34 -10.13
CA GLY A 88 15.57 -17.91 -8.79
C GLY A 88 14.74 -17.11 -7.78
N LYS A 89 14.23 -15.93 -8.15
CA LYS A 89 13.42 -15.08 -7.27
C LYS A 89 11.95 -15.18 -7.65
N HIS A 90 11.07 -15.04 -6.66
CA HIS A 90 9.63 -15.13 -6.81
C HIS A 90 8.98 -13.92 -6.13
N ALA A 91 7.87 -13.42 -6.70
CA ALA A 91 7.11 -12.34 -6.08
C ALA A 91 6.57 -12.80 -4.71
N LEU A 92 5.99 -13.99 -4.68
CA LEU A 92 5.46 -14.64 -3.49
C LEU A 92 6.10 -16.03 -3.30
N VAL A 93 6.51 -16.31 -2.07
CA VAL A 93 6.88 -17.64 -1.60
C VAL A 93 5.97 -18.00 -0.44
N ALA A 94 5.09 -18.98 -0.64
CA ALA A 94 4.11 -19.39 0.35
C ALA A 94 4.77 -19.72 1.71
N GLY A 95 4.25 -19.13 2.78
CA GLY A 95 4.75 -19.30 4.14
C GLY A 95 6.04 -18.54 4.46
N ARG A 96 6.70 -17.90 3.48
CA ARG A 96 8.04 -17.32 3.65
C ARG A 96 8.11 -15.85 3.23
N PRO A 97 7.59 -14.90 4.04
CA PRO A 97 7.65 -13.47 3.72
C PRO A 97 9.06 -12.96 3.42
N ASN A 98 10.05 -13.42 4.17
CA ASN A 98 11.45 -13.00 3.98
C ASN A 98 12.08 -13.55 2.70
N MET A 99 11.42 -14.46 1.98
CA MET A 99 11.84 -14.97 0.68
C MET A 99 11.00 -14.39 -0.47
N SER A 100 9.84 -13.80 -0.16
CA SER A 100 8.95 -13.12 -1.12
C SER A 100 9.50 -11.74 -1.49
N MET A 101 9.79 -11.53 -2.78
CA MET A 101 10.25 -10.22 -3.25
C MET A 101 9.22 -9.12 -3.01
N LEU A 102 7.92 -9.42 -3.09
CA LEU A 102 6.86 -8.46 -2.77
C LEU A 102 7.04 -7.89 -1.37
N TYR A 103 7.23 -8.76 -0.37
CA TYR A 103 7.36 -8.30 1.02
C TYR A 103 8.65 -7.51 1.23
N LYS A 104 9.78 -7.98 0.66
CA LYS A 104 11.06 -7.26 0.72
C LYS A 104 10.95 -5.84 0.17
N ARG A 105 10.28 -5.68 -0.97
CA ARG A 105 10.14 -4.38 -1.64
C ARG A 105 9.28 -3.40 -0.83
N ILE A 106 8.20 -3.85 -0.20
CA ILE A 106 7.34 -2.95 0.59
C ILE A 106 7.94 -2.55 1.95
N VAL A 107 8.93 -3.29 2.46
CA VAL A 107 9.64 -2.97 3.72
C VAL A 107 11.04 -2.39 3.50
N SER A 108 11.48 -2.24 2.26
CA SER A 108 12.78 -1.66 1.95
C SER A 108 12.87 -0.22 2.44
N GLU A 109 14.05 0.15 2.92
CA GLU A 109 14.42 1.54 3.27
C GLU A 109 15.17 2.23 2.11
N ASP A 110 15.66 1.46 1.15
CA ASP A 110 16.30 1.97 -0.07
C ASP A 110 15.23 2.53 -1.04
N SER A 111 15.37 3.80 -1.41
CA SER A 111 14.43 4.53 -2.28
C SER A 111 14.34 3.97 -3.70
N GLU A 112 15.40 3.31 -4.19
CA GLU A 112 15.41 2.69 -5.52
C GLU A 112 14.77 1.29 -5.50
N GLU A 113 14.75 0.66 -4.33
CA GLU A 113 14.18 -0.68 -4.17
C GLU A 113 12.73 -0.65 -3.67
N VAL A 114 12.34 0.37 -2.91
CA VAL A 114 11.05 0.42 -2.21
C VAL A 114 9.87 0.47 -3.19
N MET A 115 8.84 -0.31 -2.86
CA MET A 115 7.58 -0.32 -3.61
C MET A 115 6.41 0.07 -2.70
N PRO A 116 5.45 0.88 -3.18
CA PRO A 116 5.44 1.55 -4.47
C PRO A 116 6.56 2.60 -4.58
N PRO A 117 7.04 2.91 -5.80
CA PRO A 117 8.06 3.92 -6.01
C PRO A 117 7.59 5.29 -5.51
N SER A 118 8.53 6.14 -5.06
CA SER A 118 8.21 7.45 -4.50
C SER A 118 7.47 8.39 -5.45
N ASP A 119 7.71 8.27 -6.76
CA ASP A 119 7.06 9.08 -7.80
C ASP A 119 5.60 8.66 -8.06
N SER A 120 5.20 7.46 -7.64
CA SER A 120 3.83 6.97 -7.76
C SER A 120 2.87 7.65 -6.78
N GLN A 121 3.40 8.34 -5.75
CA GLN A 121 2.65 8.98 -4.67
C GLN A 121 1.79 7.99 -3.85
N LEU A 122 2.01 6.68 -4.02
CA LEU A 122 1.34 5.63 -3.26
C LEU A 122 2.26 5.16 -2.14
N LYS A 123 1.70 4.86 -0.98
CA LYS A 123 2.44 4.31 0.16
C LYS A 123 1.58 3.28 0.87
N LEU A 124 2.23 2.22 1.37
CA LEU A 124 1.61 1.32 2.31
C LEU A 124 1.82 1.82 3.74
N ASN A 125 0.75 1.81 4.52
CA ASN A 125 0.81 2.04 5.95
C ASN A 125 1.28 0.77 6.69
N PRO A 126 1.67 0.86 7.98
CA PRO A 126 2.15 -0.29 8.74
C PRO A 126 1.15 -1.46 8.84
N HIS A 127 -0.14 -1.17 8.96
CA HIS A 127 -1.20 -2.18 9.07
C HIS A 127 -1.32 -2.99 7.76
N GLU A 128 -1.27 -2.33 6.61
CA GLU A 128 -1.28 -2.98 5.29
C GLU A 128 -0.06 -3.89 5.08
N LYS A 129 1.13 -3.42 5.48
CA LYS A 129 2.37 -4.23 5.41
C LYS A 129 2.26 -5.48 6.28
N GLU A 130 1.70 -5.37 7.48
CA GLU A 130 1.51 -6.52 8.38
C GLU A 130 0.41 -7.48 7.90
N LEU A 131 -0.67 -6.99 7.28
CA LEU A 131 -1.66 -7.84 6.61
C LEU A 131 -1.02 -8.68 5.52
N ILE A 132 -0.25 -8.06 4.62
CA ILE A 132 0.46 -8.76 3.54
C ILE A 132 1.43 -9.79 4.12
N LYS A 133 2.23 -9.42 5.14
CA LYS A 133 3.14 -10.33 5.82
C LYS A 133 2.41 -11.55 6.36
N LYS A 134 1.30 -11.34 7.08
CA LYS A 134 0.53 -12.41 7.70
C LYS A 134 -0.13 -13.30 6.65
N TRP A 135 -0.71 -12.72 5.60
CA TRP A 135 -1.24 -13.46 4.46
C TRP A 135 -0.19 -14.35 3.80
N ILE A 136 1.03 -13.83 3.57
CA ILE A 136 2.13 -14.64 3.03
C ILE A 136 2.50 -15.77 4.00
N LYS A 137 2.61 -15.51 5.31
CA LYS A 137 2.83 -16.56 6.31
C LYS A 137 1.75 -17.64 6.29
N GLN A 138 0.51 -17.28 5.96
CA GLN A 138 -0.64 -18.17 5.84
C GLN A 138 -0.73 -18.88 4.48
N GLY A 139 0.27 -18.73 3.62
CA GLY A 139 0.38 -19.41 2.33
C GLY A 139 0.00 -18.56 1.13
N ALA A 140 -0.30 -17.27 1.31
CA ALA A 140 -0.64 -16.33 0.24
C ALA A 140 -1.75 -16.82 -0.71
N LYS A 141 -2.78 -17.49 -0.17
CA LYS A 141 -3.86 -18.04 -0.98
C LYS A 141 -4.63 -16.92 -1.68
N PHE A 142 -4.84 -17.07 -2.98
CA PHE A 142 -5.75 -16.22 -3.74
C PHE A 142 -7.15 -16.82 -3.70
N GLU A 143 -8.14 -15.95 -3.85
CA GLU A 143 -9.54 -16.35 -3.93
C GLU A 143 -10.22 -15.71 -5.12
N LYS A 144 -11.25 -16.39 -5.64
CA LYS A 144 -12.17 -15.80 -6.61
C LYS A 144 -12.84 -14.58 -5.99
N HIS A 145 -13.24 -13.63 -6.82
CA HIS A 145 -14.02 -12.49 -6.36
C HIS A 145 -15.27 -12.97 -5.59
N TRP A 146 -15.57 -12.34 -4.45
CA TRP A 146 -16.65 -12.74 -3.53
C TRP A 146 -18.00 -13.02 -4.22
N ALA A 147 -18.34 -12.25 -5.25
CA ALA A 147 -19.56 -12.42 -6.06
C ALA A 147 -19.68 -13.79 -6.75
N TYR A 148 -18.59 -14.54 -6.89
CA TYR A 148 -18.55 -15.89 -7.48
C TYR A 148 -18.34 -17.00 -6.44
N ILE A 149 -18.34 -16.66 -5.15
CA ILE A 149 -18.27 -17.61 -4.05
C ILE A 149 -19.70 -17.78 -3.51
N PRO A 150 -20.26 -19.01 -3.51
CA PRO A 150 -21.57 -19.24 -2.91
C PRO A 150 -21.60 -18.81 -1.44
N PRO A 151 -22.63 -18.07 -0.99
CA PRO A 151 -22.74 -17.66 0.40
C PRO A 151 -22.93 -18.89 1.30
N VAL A 152 -22.21 -18.91 2.42
CA VAL A 152 -22.34 -19.94 3.46
C VAL A 152 -23.29 -19.41 4.53
N LYS A 153 -24.20 -20.24 5.05
CA LYS A 153 -25.02 -19.85 6.20
C LYS A 153 -24.13 -19.56 7.41
N SER A 154 -24.35 -18.40 8.01
CA SER A 154 -23.80 -17.97 9.31
C SER A 154 -24.45 -18.70 10.47
#